data_AF-A0A8C5P4D1-F1
#
_entry.id   AF-A0A8C5P4D1-F1
#
_cell.length_a   1.000
_cell.length_b   1.000
_cell.length_c   1.000
_cell.angle_alpha   90.00
_cell.angle_beta   90.00
_cell.angle_gamma   90.00
#
_symmetry.space_group_name_H-M   'P 1'
#
loop_
_entity.id
_entity.type
_entity.pdbx_description
1 polymer ?
#
loop_
_entity_poly.entity_id
_entity_poly.type
_entity_poly.pdbx_seq_one_letter_code
_entity_poly.pdbx_strand_id
1 'polypeptide(L)'
;MATPRFIIGAFVFVLLPNSVSNYPNGKVTMSCHGMMPQHGHNPQAEPAHHISVSQMKFQPGDQIQVTLSGPPFKGFLLEARDAEDLSGPPVGSFTLIDSEVSQILTCEDVQGLAVSHTHASKKTEIRVYWNAPSSAPSHIQFLATVVEKYKIYWVKIPSDVISQPNALPFTTPKATTASLSTLPSISHLTGPFSASECGKKKFCVRSPRSCDPEREATCFFLSFTREEQSVMVELSGPTGGYLSFAFSHDRWMGDDDAYLCIRGDQSVHIQPSHLTGRSHPVLDSRGNLEDMAWRLADGVIQCSFRRNITLPGVKNRFDLNTRYYIFLADGEANAGQILKHSQQPLITYEKYDITDTPKSIGGSRSLPLLKVHGALMFVAWMTAVSTGVLVARFFRSVWSKALFLGEAAWFQVHRALMLTTSVLTCIAFVMPFIYRGGWSSHAGYHPYLGCIVMTLAISQPLLAASRPPLHDSRRQMFNWTHWSVGTAARIIAVAAMFLGMELPGLDLPSPQKTYTMMGFVTWHIGTEIILEIHAYRLSRKVEILDNDRIQIFQSLTVAEAEGHVFKKVVLTIYICGNVTFLIIFLSAINHR
;
A
#
# COMPACT_ATOMS: atom_id res chain seq x y z
N MET A 1 55.52 14.89 -26.23
CA MET A 1 54.24 14.46 -26.82
C MET A 1 53.74 13.23 -26.09
N ALA A 2 52.67 13.36 -25.32
CA ALA A 2 51.72 12.30 -24.94
C ALA A 2 50.75 12.90 -23.90
N THR A 3 49.61 13.38 -24.38
CA THR A 3 48.47 13.80 -23.57
C THR A 3 47.73 12.58 -23.00
N PRO A 4 47.36 12.54 -21.71
CA PRO A 4 46.26 11.71 -21.25
C PRO A 4 44.98 12.54 -21.22
N ARG A 5 43.96 11.96 -21.86
CA ARG A 5 42.63 12.51 -22.10
C ARG A 5 41.80 12.61 -20.82
N PHE A 6 40.96 13.64 -20.83
CA PHE A 6 39.82 13.91 -19.95
C PHE A 6 38.97 12.66 -19.64
N ILE A 7 38.62 12.47 -18.36
CA ILE A 7 37.40 11.78 -17.94
C ILE A 7 36.67 12.71 -16.95
N ILE A 8 35.71 13.46 -17.48
CA ILE A 8 34.72 14.19 -16.70
C ILE A 8 33.66 13.14 -16.32
N GLY A 9 33.57 12.82 -15.03
CA GLY A 9 32.54 11.93 -14.50
C GLY A 9 31.18 12.64 -14.48
N ALA A 10 30.44 12.55 -15.57
CA ALA A 10 29.02 12.88 -15.62
C ALA A 10 28.21 11.65 -15.18
N PHE A 11 27.74 11.63 -13.93
CA PHE A 11 26.73 10.67 -13.49
C PHE A 11 25.36 11.09 -14.05
N VAL A 12 25.00 10.55 -15.22
CA VAL A 12 23.64 10.62 -15.75
C VAL A 12 22.87 9.41 -15.22
N PHE A 13 21.96 9.64 -14.27
CA PHE A 13 20.97 8.63 -13.88
C PHE A 13 19.93 8.50 -14.99
N VAL A 14 20.06 7.49 -15.84
CA VAL A 14 19.02 7.10 -16.78
C VAL A 14 17.96 6.34 -16.00
N LEU A 15 16.83 7.00 -15.73
CA LEU A 15 15.59 6.32 -15.37
C LEU A 15 15.11 5.61 -16.64
N LEU A 16 15.23 4.28 -16.69
CA LEU A 16 14.52 3.46 -17.68
C LEU A 16 13.06 3.37 -17.25
N PRO A 17 12.10 3.98 -17.97
CA PRO A 17 10.69 3.65 -17.75
C PRO A 17 10.47 2.28 -18.39
N ASN A 18 10.21 1.26 -17.56
CA ASN A 18 9.61 0.03 -18.05
C ASN A 18 8.22 0.37 -18.56
N SER A 19 8.05 0.36 -19.88
CA SER A 19 6.75 0.43 -20.54
C SER A 19 5.89 -0.73 -20.05
N VAL A 20 4.85 -0.42 -19.26
CA VAL A 20 3.83 -1.42 -18.91
C VAL A 20 3.13 -1.80 -20.21
N SER A 21 3.32 -3.03 -20.66
CA SER A 21 2.70 -3.55 -21.87
C SER A 21 1.21 -3.79 -21.62
N ASN A 22 0.38 -2.76 -21.81
CA ASN A 22 -1.07 -2.92 -21.92
C ASN A 22 -1.36 -3.45 -23.33
N TYR A 23 -1.47 -4.77 -23.47
CA TYR A 23 -1.69 -5.36 -24.79
C TYR A 23 -3.16 -5.18 -25.23
N PRO A 24 -3.42 -4.58 -26.41
CA PRO A 24 -4.75 -4.57 -27.04
C PRO A 24 -5.09 -5.89 -27.75
N ASN A 25 -4.33 -6.95 -27.48
CA ASN A 25 -4.51 -8.29 -28.05
C ASN A 25 -5.12 -9.22 -26.99
N GLY A 26 -5.96 -10.17 -27.40
CA GLY A 26 -6.68 -11.03 -26.47
C GLY A 26 -5.84 -12.18 -25.90
N LYS A 27 -4.53 -12.01 -25.69
CA LYS A 27 -3.67 -13.01 -25.03
C LYS A 27 -3.90 -13.00 -23.51
N VAL A 28 -5.09 -13.41 -23.09
CA VAL A 28 -5.62 -13.29 -21.72
C VAL A 28 -5.49 -14.59 -20.91
N THR A 29 -4.30 -15.18 -20.89
CA THR A 29 -4.05 -16.48 -20.22
C THR A 29 -4.39 -16.46 -18.72
N MET A 30 -4.20 -15.32 -18.04
CA MET A 30 -4.56 -15.15 -16.62
C MET A 30 -6.06 -15.08 -16.35
N SER A 31 -6.88 -14.99 -17.39
CA SER A 31 -8.34 -14.91 -17.27
C SER A 31 -9.04 -16.25 -17.46
N CYS A 32 -8.36 -17.35 -17.83
CA CYS A 32 -9.03 -18.62 -18.13
C CYS A 32 -9.82 -19.18 -16.92
N HIS A 33 -9.17 -19.31 -15.75
CA HIS A 33 -9.82 -19.92 -14.57
C HIS A 33 -11.07 -19.15 -14.13
N GLY A 34 -10.94 -17.83 -13.94
CA GLY A 34 -12.04 -16.97 -13.46
C GLY A 34 -13.00 -16.48 -14.55
N MET A 35 -12.65 -16.67 -15.83
CA MET A 35 -13.27 -16.03 -16.99
C MET A 35 -13.43 -14.51 -16.83
N MET A 36 -12.61 -13.86 -16.00
CA MET A 36 -12.76 -12.44 -15.64
C MET A 36 -11.65 -11.59 -16.27
N PRO A 37 -11.98 -10.53 -17.02
CA PRO A 37 -10.97 -9.62 -17.54
C PRO A 37 -10.38 -8.80 -16.39
N GLN A 38 -9.07 -8.57 -16.40
CA GLN A 38 -8.35 -7.81 -15.37
C GLN A 38 -8.50 -6.29 -15.58
N HIS A 39 -9.74 -5.82 -15.74
CA HIS A 39 -10.05 -4.42 -16.02
C HIS A 39 -10.38 -3.62 -14.76
N GLY A 40 -10.45 -4.25 -13.58
CA GLY A 40 -10.69 -3.57 -12.29
C GLY A 40 -12.10 -3.00 -12.12
N HIS A 41 -13.10 -3.57 -12.80
CA HIS A 41 -14.50 -3.19 -12.70
C HIS A 41 -15.38 -4.43 -12.43
N ASN A 42 -16.70 -4.28 -12.30
CA ASN A 42 -17.62 -5.41 -12.19
C ASN A 42 -18.27 -5.73 -13.53
N PRO A 43 -18.56 -7.02 -13.80
CA PRO A 43 -19.36 -7.39 -14.95
C PRO A 43 -20.79 -6.85 -14.81
N GLN A 44 -21.44 -6.62 -15.95
CA GLN A 44 -22.85 -6.30 -16.01
C GLN A 44 -23.70 -7.52 -15.61
N ALA A 45 -24.82 -7.29 -14.93
CA ALA A 45 -25.63 -8.36 -14.35
C ALA A 45 -26.47 -9.14 -15.38
N GLU A 46 -27.01 -8.46 -16.40
CA GLU A 46 -27.87 -9.09 -17.41
C GLU A 46 -27.09 -9.33 -18.71
N PRO A 47 -26.98 -10.57 -19.22
CA PRO A 47 -26.20 -10.87 -20.42
C PRO A 47 -26.81 -10.20 -21.66
N ALA A 48 -25.99 -9.42 -22.37
CA ALA A 48 -26.38 -8.80 -23.63
C ALA A 48 -26.08 -9.67 -24.87
N HIS A 49 -25.28 -10.72 -24.70
CA HIS A 49 -24.83 -11.63 -25.75
C HIS A 49 -25.31 -13.03 -25.45
N HIS A 50 -25.42 -13.86 -26.49
CA HIS A 50 -25.81 -15.26 -26.34
C HIS A 50 -24.91 -16.17 -27.18
N ILE A 51 -24.82 -17.42 -26.74
CA ILE A 51 -24.06 -18.48 -27.41
C ILE A 51 -25.06 -19.46 -28.02
N SER A 52 -24.90 -19.75 -29.31
CA SER A 52 -25.66 -20.78 -30.02
C SER A 52 -24.74 -21.87 -30.56
N VAL A 53 -25.26 -23.09 -30.63
CA VAL A 53 -24.54 -24.28 -31.09
C VAL A 53 -25.28 -24.91 -32.27
N SER A 54 -24.52 -25.48 -33.21
CA SER A 54 -25.08 -26.12 -34.40
C SER A 54 -25.89 -27.39 -34.12
N GLN A 55 -25.58 -28.09 -33.02
CA GLN A 55 -26.26 -29.31 -32.62
C GLN A 55 -26.31 -29.45 -31.09
N MET A 56 -27.44 -29.96 -30.58
CA MET A 56 -27.67 -30.16 -29.14
C MET A 56 -27.18 -31.52 -28.62
N LYS A 57 -26.79 -32.42 -29.53
CA LYS A 57 -26.25 -33.74 -29.22
C LYS A 57 -24.86 -33.88 -29.83
N PHE A 58 -23.97 -34.61 -29.16
CA PHE A 58 -22.61 -34.83 -29.64
C PHE A 58 -22.05 -36.20 -29.24
N GLN A 59 -21.12 -36.71 -30.02
CA GLN A 59 -20.29 -37.87 -29.70
C GLN A 59 -18.83 -37.44 -29.53
N PRO A 60 -18.02 -38.14 -28.72
CA PRO A 60 -16.58 -37.93 -28.70
C PRO A 60 -15.98 -37.98 -30.12
N GLY A 61 -15.20 -36.97 -30.48
CA GLY A 61 -14.66 -36.78 -31.84
C GLY A 61 -15.50 -35.87 -32.75
N ASP A 62 -16.73 -35.52 -32.37
CA ASP A 62 -17.55 -34.56 -33.13
C ASP A 62 -16.94 -33.16 -33.11
N GLN A 63 -17.22 -32.42 -34.18
CA GLN A 63 -16.86 -31.02 -34.31
C GLN A 63 -18.13 -30.16 -34.36
N ILE A 64 -18.36 -29.36 -33.32
CA ILE A 64 -19.57 -28.55 -33.15
C ILE A 64 -19.24 -27.09 -33.45
N GLN A 65 -19.98 -26.47 -34.36
CA GLN A 65 -19.89 -25.03 -34.55
C GLN A 65 -20.56 -24.31 -33.38
N VAL A 66 -19.81 -23.42 -32.75
CA VAL A 66 -20.23 -22.54 -31.64
C VAL A 66 -20.18 -21.09 -32.13
N THR A 67 -21.28 -20.37 -31.95
CA THR A 67 -21.45 -18.99 -32.38
C THR A 67 -21.75 -18.12 -31.17
N LEU A 68 -20.96 -17.06 -30.96
CA LEU A 68 -21.23 -16.03 -29.96
C LEU A 68 -21.69 -14.77 -30.70
N SER A 69 -22.89 -14.29 -30.39
CA SER A 69 -23.48 -13.13 -31.08
C SER A 69 -24.22 -12.18 -30.14
N GLY A 70 -24.34 -10.92 -30.55
CA GLY A 70 -25.03 -9.87 -29.79
C GLY A 70 -24.64 -8.44 -30.22
N PRO A 71 -24.87 -7.43 -29.36
CA PRO A 71 -24.45 -6.05 -29.59
C PRO A 71 -22.94 -5.92 -29.84
N PRO A 72 -22.45 -4.87 -30.52
CA PRO A 72 -21.04 -4.76 -30.91
C PRO A 72 -20.07 -4.86 -29.73
N PHE A 73 -19.11 -5.80 -29.76
CA PHE A 73 -18.09 -6.02 -28.73
C PHE A 73 -16.67 -5.98 -29.31
N LYS A 74 -15.67 -5.73 -28.45
CA LYS A 74 -14.25 -5.61 -28.83
C LYS A 74 -13.45 -6.87 -28.51
N GLY A 75 -13.71 -7.45 -27.34
CA GLY A 75 -12.99 -8.60 -26.84
C GLY A 75 -13.92 -9.71 -26.38
N PHE A 76 -13.44 -10.95 -26.46
CA PHE A 76 -14.12 -12.12 -25.92
C PHE A 76 -13.13 -13.16 -25.40
N LEU A 77 -13.64 -14.06 -24.56
CA LEU A 77 -13.03 -15.31 -24.11
C LEU A 77 -14.14 -16.37 -24.09
N LEU A 78 -13.91 -17.53 -24.70
CA LEU A 78 -14.88 -18.62 -24.80
C LEU A 78 -14.23 -19.95 -24.40
N GLU A 79 -14.92 -20.70 -23.55
CA GLU A 79 -14.52 -22.00 -23.02
C GLU A 79 -15.70 -22.98 -23.05
N ALA A 80 -15.41 -24.28 -23.02
CA ALA A 80 -16.41 -25.33 -22.78
C ALA A 80 -16.09 -26.01 -21.45
N ARG A 81 -17.11 -26.29 -20.62
CA ARG A 81 -16.94 -26.95 -19.31
C ARG A 81 -17.96 -28.07 -19.13
N ASP A 82 -17.69 -28.95 -18.18
CA ASP A 82 -18.66 -29.94 -17.72
C ASP A 82 -19.89 -29.21 -17.16
N ALA A 83 -21.09 -29.55 -17.64
CA ALA A 83 -22.32 -28.92 -17.18
C ALA A 83 -22.65 -29.29 -15.71
N GLU A 84 -22.07 -30.38 -15.19
CA GLU A 84 -22.21 -30.79 -13.79
C GLU A 84 -21.21 -30.07 -12.86
N ASP A 85 -20.09 -29.58 -13.40
CA ASP A 85 -19.09 -28.78 -12.68
C ASP A 85 -18.54 -27.62 -13.52
N LEU A 86 -19.30 -26.52 -13.56
CA LEU A 86 -18.90 -25.29 -14.26
C LEU A 86 -17.68 -24.59 -13.63
N SER A 87 -17.26 -24.99 -12.42
CA SER A 87 -16.05 -24.45 -11.78
C SER A 87 -14.80 -25.27 -12.12
N GLY A 88 -14.98 -26.46 -12.71
CA GLY A 88 -13.91 -27.33 -13.16
C GLY A 88 -13.12 -26.80 -14.38
N PRO A 89 -12.09 -27.55 -14.82
CA PRO A 89 -11.23 -27.17 -15.93
C PRO A 89 -11.98 -27.16 -17.28
N PRO A 90 -11.52 -26.37 -18.26
CA PRO A 90 -12.08 -26.40 -19.62
C PRO A 90 -11.91 -27.76 -20.30
N VAL A 91 -12.86 -28.12 -21.16
CA VAL A 91 -12.95 -29.43 -21.81
C VAL A 91 -12.90 -29.31 -23.33
N GLY A 92 -12.11 -30.16 -23.98
CA GLY A 92 -12.03 -30.27 -25.43
C GLY A 92 -11.02 -29.31 -26.06
N SER A 93 -11.18 -29.00 -27.33
CA SER A 93 -10.30 -28.04 -28.01
C SER A 93 -11.04 -27.23 -29.07
N PHE A 94 -10.57 -26.02 -29.35
CA PHE A 94 -11.16 -25.16 -30.39
C PHE A 94 -10.34 -25.16 -31.69
N THR A 95 -11.05 -25.16 -32.81
CA THR A 95 -10.50 -24.90 -34.15
C THR A 95 -11.06 -23.57 -34.67
N LEU A 96 -10.18 -22.70 -35.15
CA LEU A 96 -10.55 -21.37 -35.61
C LEU A 96 -11.20 -21.43 -36.99
N ILE A 97 -12.30 -20.69 -37.18
CA ILE A 97 -12.89 -20.45 -38.51
C ILE A 97 -12.25 -19.22 -39.15
N ASP A 98 -12.03 -18.17 -38.34
CA ASP A 98 -11.41 -16.92 -38.76
C ASP A 98 -10.25 -16.56 -37.82
N SER A 99 -9.02 -16.75 -38.32
CA SER A 99 -7.78 -16.45 -37.61
C SER A 99 -7.42 -14.96 -37.58
N GLU A 100 -8.08 -14.12 -38.38
CA GLU A 100 -7.85 -12.68 -38.36
C GLU A 100 -8.50 -12.05 -37.12
N VAL A 101 -9.64 -12.58 -36.67
CA VAL A 101 -10.40 -12.03 -35.52
C VAL A 101 -10.29 -12.86 -34.24
N SER A 102 -9.91 -14.14 -34.34
CA SER A 102 -9.84 -15.09 -33.22
C SER A 102 -8.47 -15.77 -33.12
N GLN A 103 -8.04 -16.11 -31.90
CA GLN A 103 -6.83 -16.86 -31.61
C GLN A 103 -7.08 -17.90 -30.52
N ILE A 104 -6.39 -19.04 -30.64
CA ILE A 104 -6.37 -20.06 -29.59
C ILE A 104 -5.53 -19.56 -28.41
N LEU A 105 -6.02 -19.82 -27.20
CA LEU A 105 -5.29 -19.56 -25.97
C LEU A 105 -4.71 -20.84 -25.38
N THR A 106 -3.58 -20.66 -24.71
CA THR A 106 -2.97 -21.67 -23.85
C THR A 106 -3.37 -21.36 -22.41
N CYS A 107 -4.17 -22.24 -21.81
CA CYS A 107 -4.59 -22.15 -20.41
C CYS A 107 -3.95 -23.32 -19.66
N GLU A 108 -3.29 -23.06 -18.53
CA GLU A 108 -2.62 -24.09 -17.70
C GLU A 108 -1.70 -25.02 -18.51
N ASP A 109 -0.87 -24.42 -19.38
CA ASP A 109 0.09 -25.11 -20.26
C ASP A 109 -0.54 -26.04 -21.33
N VAL A 110 -1.87 -26.05 -21.47
CA VAL A 110 -2.59 -26.79 -22.51
C VAL A 110 -3.12 -25.83 -23.57
N GLN A 111 -2.68 -26.04 -24.82
CA GLN A 111 -3.11 -25.24 -25.96
C GLN A 111 -4.44 -25.75 -26.51
N GLY A 112 -5.38 -24.84 -26.83
CA GLY A 112 -6.64 -25.21 -27.48
C GLY A 112 -7.87 -25.16 -26.58
N LEU A 113 -7.71 -25.05 -25.26
CA LEU A 113 -8.80 -25.10 -24.29
C LEU A 113 -9.73 -23.88 -24.31
N ALA A 114 -9.24 -22.75 -24.80
CA ALA A 114 -10.00 -21.51 -24.88
C ALA A 114 -9.69 -20.75 -26.17
N VAL A 115 -10.61 -19.87 -26.57
CA VAL A 115 -10.46 -18.99 -27.72
C VAL A 115 -10.79 -17.56 -27.37
N SER A 116 -10.03 -16.61 -27.93
CA SER A 116 -10.18 -15.18 -27.67
C SER A 116 -9.92 -14.35 -28.92
N HIS A 117 -10.08 -13.03 -28.81
CA HIS A 117 -9.88 -12.08 -29.90
C HIS A 117 -8.40 -11.81 -30.20
N THR A 118 -8.03 -11.58 -31.47
CA THR A 118 -6.67 -11.12 -31.86
C THR A 118 -6.44 -9.63 -31.63
N HIS A 119 -7.47 -8.81 -31.87
CA HIS A 119 -7.41 -7.36 -31.82
C HIS A 119 -8.75 -6.71 -31.43
N ALA A 120 -8.72 -5.44 -30.98
CA ALA A 120 -9.85 -4.73 -30.38
C ALA A 120 -10.87 -4.11 -31.36
N SER A 121 -10.87 -4.52 -32.64
CA SER A 121 -11.89 -4.09 -33.60
C SER A 121 -13.27 -4.58 -33.17
N LYS A 122 -14.31 -3.78 -33.43
CA LYS A 122 -15.69 -4.13 -33.10
C LYS A 122 -16.16 -5.32 -33.92
N LYS A 123 -16.86 -6.24 -33.27
CA LYS A 123 -17.42 -7.47 -33.82
C LYS A 123 -18.84 -7.61 -33.29
N THR A 124 -19.74 -8.21 -34.06
CA THR A 124 -21.11 -8.53 -33.63
C THR A 124 -21.32 -10.04 -33.47
N GLU A 125 -20.42 -10.82 -34.07
CA GLU A 125 -20.49 -12.27 -34.11
C GLU A 125 -19.07 -12.85 -34.20
N ILE A 126 -18.84 -13.98 -33.54
CA ILE A 126 -17.69 -14.86 -33.79
C ILE A 126 -18.18 -16.29 -33.95
N ARG A 127 -17.50 -17.07 -34.79
CA ARG A 127 -17.77 -18.49 -35.01
C ARG A 127 -16.49 -19.28 -34.84
N VAL A 128 -16.58 -20.38 -34.11
CA VAL A 128 -15.48 -21.32 -33.89
C VAL A 128 -16.01 -22.74 -33.94
N TYR A 129 -15.13 -23.71 -34.16
CA TYR A 129 -15.45 -25.11 -33.98
C TYR A 129 -14.93 -25.58 -32.63
N TRP A 130 -15.73 -26.34 -31.89
CA TRP A 130 -15.33 -27.07 -30.69
C TRP A 130 -15.23 -28.56 -31.02
N ASN A 131 -14.09 -29.17 -30.69
CA ASN A 131 -13.80 -30.58 -30.92
C ASN A 131 -14.00 -31.35 -29.61
N ALA A 132 -14.95 -32.29 -29.62
CA ALA A 132 -15.26 -33.13 -28.47
C ALA A 132 -14.10 -34.12 -28.20
N PRO A 133 -13.48 -34.13 -27.00
CA PRO A 133 -12.38 -35.04 -26.69
C PRO A 133 -12.89 -36.47 -26.49
N SER A 134 -12.00 -37.47 -26.57
CA SER A 134 -12.34 -38.86 -26.28
C SER A 134 -12.82 -39.08 -24.84
N SER A 135 -12.40 -38.22 -23.91
CA SER A 135 -12.79 -38.20 -22.50
C SER A 135 -13.91 -37.20 -22.19
N ALA A 136 -14.74 -36.83 -23.17
CA ALA A 136 -15.79 -35.84 -22.96
C ALA A 136 -16.82 -36.29 -21.90
N PRO A 137 -17.18 -35.41 -20.95
CA PRO A 137 -18.33 -35.59 -20.06
C PRO A 137 -19.65 -35.83 -20.80
N SER A 138 -20.65 -36.34 -20.07
CA SER A 138 -21.99 -36.61 -20.60
C SER A 138 -22.74 -35.33 -21.03
N HIS A 139 -22.47 -34.22 -20.34
CA HIS A 139 -23.13 -32.93 -20.54
C HIS A 139 -22.09 -31.80 -20.59
N ILE A 140 -22.19 -30.93 -21.59
CA ILE A 140 -21.27 -29.81 -21.79
C ILE A 140 -22.05 -28.51 -21.87
N GLN A 141 -21.48 -27.45 -21.28
CA GLN A 141 -21.98 -26.08 -21.41
C GLN A 141 -20.84 -25.15 -21.83
N PHE A 142 -21.11 -24.27 -22.79
CA PHE A 142 -20.16 -23.24 -23.22
C PHE A 142 -20.36 -21.98 -22.38
N LEU A 143 -19.24 -21.36 -22.00
CA LEU A 143 -19.22 -20.12 -21.24
C LEU A 143 -18.45 -19.05 -22.01
N ALA A 144 -19.01 -17.84 -22.08
CA ALA A 144 -18.35 -16.70 -22.71
C ALA A 144 -18.22 -15.50 -21.78
N THR A 145 -17.13 -14.78 -21.96
CA THR A 145 -16.92 -13.44 -21.41
C THR A 145 -16.77 -12.47 -22.56
N VAL A 146 -17.50 -11.36 -22.52
CA VAL A 146 -17.58 -10.39 -23.61
C VAL A 146 -17.28 -8.99 -23.11
N VAL A 147 -16.40 -8.28 -23.81
CA VAL A 147 -15.97 -6.91 -23.49
C VAL A 147 -16.44 -5.96 -24.58
N GLU A 148 -17.36 -5.06 -24.25
CA GLU A 148 -17.77 -3.97 -25.14
C GLU A 148 -16.80 -2.77 -25.03
N LYS A 149 -16.52 -2.36 -23.79
CA LYS A 149 -15.57 -1.29 -23.44
C LYS A 149 -14.73 -1.76 -22.26
N TYR A 150 -13.61 -1.08 -22.00
CA TYR A 150 -12.73 -1.41 -20.87
C TYR A 150 -13.50 -1.58 -19.54
N LYS A 151 -14.51 -0.73 -19.29
CA LYS A 151 -15.35 -0.77 -18.09
C LYS A 151 -16.68 -1.52 -18.24
N ILE A 152 -17.03 -1.98 -19.44
CA ILE A 152 -18.34 -2.58 -19.76
C ILE A 152 -18.11 -3.97 -20.36
N TYR A 153 -18.39 -4.99 -19.57
CA TYR A 153 -18.22 -6.39 -19.95
C TYR A 153 -19.17 -7.30 -19.17
N TRP A 154 -19.34 -8.51 -19.66
CA TRP A 154 -20.14 -9.59 -19.07
C TRP A 154 -19.25 -10.81 -18.94
N VAL A 155 -19.46 -11.62 -17.90
CA VAL A 155 -18.67 -12.82 -17.65
C VAL A 155 -19.57 -14.04 -17.49
N LYS A 156 -19.06 -15.23 -17.83
CA LYS A 156 -19.74 -16.52 -17.64
C LYS A 156 -21.16 -16.56 -18.23
N ILE A 157 -21.35 -15.97 -19.42
CA ILE A 157 -22.59 -16.09 -20.20
C ILE A 157 -22.72 -17.56 -20.62
N PRO A 158 -23.78 -18.28 -20.21
CA PRO A 158 -23.94 -19.68 -20.54
C PRO A 158 -24.61 -19.89 -21.91
N SER A 159 -24.26 -20.98 -22.58
CA SER A 159 -25.05 -21.58 -23.66
C SER A 159 -26.12 -22.53 -23.12
N ASP A 160 -26.98 -23.02 -24.00
CA ASP A 160 -27.74 -24.25 -23.72
C ASP A 160 -26.80 -25.44 -23.51
N VAL A 161 -27.25 -26.42 -22.72
CA VAL A 161 -26.48 -27.65 -22.42
C VAL A 161 -26.61 -28.62 -23.59
N ILE A 162 -25.47 -29.10 -24.09
CA ILE A 162 -25.42 -30.17 -25.09
C ILE A 162 -25.09 -31.50 -24.42
N SER A 163 -25.63 -32.60 -24.94
CA SER A 163 -25.54 -33.91 -24.27
C SER A 163 -25.19 -35.06 -25.21
N GLN A 164 -24.54 -36.11 -24.69
CA GLN A 164 -24.31 -37.33 -25.48
C GLN A 164 -25.61 -38.12 -25.71
N PRO A 165 -25.76 -38.87 -26.82
CA PRO A 165 -27.00 -39.57 -27.18
C PRO A 165 -27.53 -40.55 -26.12
N ASN A 166 -26.63 -41.17 -25.36
CA ASN A 166 -26.94 -42.19 -24.35
C ASN A 166 -26.81 -41.66 -22.91
N ALA A 167 -26.62 -40.35 -22.73
CA ALA A 167 -26.60 -39.75 -21.40
C ALA A 167 -28.00 -39.78 -20.79
N LEU A 168 -28.08 -39.95 -19.47
CA LEU A 168 -29.33 -39.69 -18.74
C LEU A 168 -29.80 -38.26 -19.06
N PRO A 169 -31.12 -37.98 -19.09
CA PRO A 169 -31.60 -36.63 -19.27
C PRO A 169 -30.89 -35.72 -18.26
N PHE A 170 -30.32 -34.60 -18.73
CA PHE A 170 -29.77 -33.60 -17.83
C PHE A 170 -30.92 -33.04 -17.01
N THR A 171 -31.17 -33.67 -15.85
CA THR A 171 -31.76 -32.96 -14.74
C THR A 171 -30.73 -31.92 -14.39
N THR A 172 -30.99 -30.68 -14.81
CA THR A 172 -30.62 -29.54 -13.97
C THR A 172 -30.89 -30.00 -12.54
N PRO A 173 -30.06 -29.68 -11.54
CA PRO A 173 -30.61 -29.53 -10.22
C PRO A 173 -31.76 -28.54 -10.42
N LYS A 174 -32.98 -29.04 -10.67
CA LYS A 174 -34.23 -28.32 -10.63
C LYS A 174 -34.06 -27.64 -9.31
N ALA A 175 -33.87 -26.32 -9.33
CA ALA A 175 -33.63 -25.51 -8.15
C ALA A 175 -34.47 -26.15 -7.09
N THR A 176 -33.80 -26.92 -6.23
CA THR A 176 -34.55 -27.75 -5.31
C THR A 176 -35.18 -26.64 -4.52
N THR A 177 -36.48 -26.49 -4.67
CA THR A 177 -37.33 -26.02 -3.59
C THR A 177 -37.21 -27.13 -2.53
N ALA A 178 -35.97 -27.36 -2.05
CA ALA A 178 -35.69 -27.46 -0.66
C ALA A 178 -36.50 -26.28 -0.14
N SER A 179 -37.65 -26.64 0.45
CA SER A 179 -38.24 -25.91 1.56
C SER A 179 -37.23 -24.88 1.99
N LEU A 180 -37.50 -23.61 1.70
CA LEU A 180 -36.74 -22.45 2.12
C LEU A 180 -36.15 -22.80 3.48
N SER A 181 -34.92 -23.31 3.51
CA SER A 181 -34.20 -23.47 4.76
C SER A 181 -33.91 -22.03 5.02
N THR A 182 -34.73 -21.48 5.92
CA THR A 182 -34.79 -20.10 6.32
C THR A 182 -33.35 -19.61 6.29
N LEU A 183 -32.99 -18.80 5.28
CA LEU A 183 -31.79 -17.97 5.36
C LEU A 183 -31.85 -17.40 6.77
N PRO A 184 -30.83 -17.60 7.62
CA PRO A 184 -30.91 -17.16 9.01
C PRO A 184 -31.41 -15.73 8.99
N SER A 185 -32.56 -15.48 9.62
CA SER A 185 -33.22 -14.19 9.51
C SER A 185 -32.26 -13.14 10.06
N ILE A 186 -31.75 -12.29 9.17
CA ILE A 186 -30.84 -11.22 9.59
C ILE A 186 -31.68 -10.21 10.35
N SER A 187 -31.45 -10.13 11.65
CA SER A 187 -32.20 -9.27 12.55
C SER A 187 -31.59 -7.85 12.59
N HIS A 188 -32.41 -6.87 12.96
CA HIS A 188 -31.91 -5.53 13.22
C HIS A 188 -31.54 -5.43 14.70
N LEU A 189 -30.35 -4.92 15.03
CA LEU A 189 -29.94 -4.69 16.41
C LEU A 189 -30.81 -3.60 17.03
N THR A 190 -31.30 -3.84 18.24
CA THR A 190 -32.19 -2.92 18.97
C THR A 190 -31.45 -1.76 19.64
N GLY A 191 -30.14 -1.90 19.86
CA GLY A 191 -29.30 -0.88 20.50
C GLY A 191 -27.82 -0.99 20.11
N PRO A 192 -26.99 -0.03 20.53
CA PRO A 192 -25.54 -0.09 20.34
C PRO A 192 -24.90 -1.19 21.19
N PHE A 193 -23.74 -1.68 20.75
CA PHE A 193 -22.87 -2.49 21.61
C PHE A 193 -22.28 -1.64 22.73
N SER A 194 -21.90 -2.31 23.84
CA SER A 194 -21.29 -1.70 25.02
C SER A 194 -19.98 -2.40 25.37
N ALA A 195 -18.98 -1.63 25.82
CA ALA A 195 -17.69 -2.17 26.23
C ALA A 195 -17.60 -2.53 27.73
N SER A 196 -18.70 -2.46 28.48
CA SER A 196 -18.78 -2.68 29.93
C SER A 196 -18.28 -4.06 30.42
N GLU A 197 -18.47 -5.10 29.59
CA GLU A 197 -18.09 -6.50 29.89
C GLU A 197 -16.72 -6.91 29.31
N CYS A 198 -16.00 -5.98 28.67
CA CYS A 198 -14.67 -6.23 28.12
C CYS A 198 -13.65 -6.56 29.22
N GLY A 199 -12.89 -7.63 29.03
CA GLY A 199 -11.93 -8.15 30.00
C GLY A 199 -12.55 -8.91 31.18
N LYS A 200 -13.89 -9.03 31.24
CA LYS A 200 -14.60 -9.83 32.24
C LYS A 200 -15.22 -11.06 31.60
N LYS A 201 -16.13 -10.84 30.64
CA LYS A 201 -16.79 -11.89 29.85
C LYS A 201 -16.44 -11.82 28.38
N LYS A 202 -16.19 -10.60 27.86
CA LYS A 202 -15.87 -10.36 26.46
C LYS A 202 -14.37 -10.17 26.27
N PHE A 203 -13.78 -10.86 25.31
CA PHE A 203 -12.49 -10.47 24.77
C PHE A 203 -12.74 -9.32 23.78
N CYS A 204 -12.05 -8.18 23.94
CA CYS A 204 -12.28 -6.99 23.13
C CYS A 204 -11.00 -6.43 22.54
N VAL A 205 -11.07 -5.99 21.29
CA VAL A 205 -10.06 -5.16 20.63
C VAL A 205 -10.66 -3.77 20.43
N ARG A 206 -10.02 -2.74 21.00
CA ARG A 206 -10.52 -1.36 21.03
C ARG A 206 -9.49 -0.37 20.52
N SER A 207 -9.94 0.59 19.70
CA SER A 207 -9.13 1.74 19.27
C SER A 207 -10.01 2.99 19.13
N PRO A 208 -9.73 4.09 19.87
CA PRO A 208 -8.69 4.26 20.89
C PRO A 208 -8.78 3.28 22.07
N ARG A 209 -7.68 3.11 22.83
CA ARG A 209 -7.71 2.25 24.03
C ARG A 209 -8.77 2.81 25.01
N SER A 210 -9.66 1.94 25.47
CA SER A 210 -10.76 2.28 26.39
C SER A 210 -11.95 3.08 25.81
N CYS A 211 -12.07 3.24 24.49
CA CYS A 211 -13.26 3.87 23.87
C CYS A 211 -14.51 2.99 23.99
N ASP A 212 -15.69 3.55 24.24
CA ASP A 212 -16.95 2.78 24.31
C ASP A 212 -17.83 2.97 23.06
N PRO A 213 -18.15 1.93 22.28
CA PRO A 213 -19.02 2.05 21.10
C PRO A 213 -20.45 2.51 21.43
N GLU A 214 -20.89 2.45 22.70
CA GLU A 214 -22.19 2.96 23.13
C GLU A 214 -22.23 4.50 23.16
N ARG A 215 -21.09 5.14 23.47
CA ARG A 215 -21.00 6.58 23.73
C ARG A 215 -20.18 7.33 22.69
N GLU A 216 -19.26 6.64 22.03
CA GLU A 216 -18.27 7.23 21.13
C GLU A 216 -18.38 6.62 19.73
N ALA A 217 -18.92 7.38 18.77
CA ALA A 217 -19.02 6.94 17.38
C ALA A 217 -17.65 6.67 16.73
N THR A 218 -16.58 7.27 17.24
CA THR A 218 -15.21 7.06 16.74
C THR A 218 -14.57 5.75 17.21
N CYS A 219 -15.26 4.97 18.06
CA CYS A 219 -14.70 3.76 18.63
C CYS A 219 -14.68 2.60 17.63
N PHE A 220 -13.47 2.18 17.25
CA PHE A 220 -13.27 0.92 16.53
C PHE A 220 -13.27 -0.22 17.53
N PHE A 221 -14.30 -1.06 17.45
CA PHE A 221 -14.62 -2.07 18.45
C PHE A 221 -14.84 -3.43 17.79
N LEU A 222 -14.18 -4.45 18.34
CA LEU A 222 -14.43 -5.85 18.03
C LEU A 222 -14.49 -6.60 19.36
N SER A 223 -15.52 -7.41 19.58
CA SER A 223 -15.60 -8.28 20.74
C SER A 223 -15.96 -9.71 20.38
N PHE A 224 -15.52 -10.61 21.26
CA PHE A 224 -15.76 -12.04 21.20
C PHE A 224 -16.28 -12.50 22.57
N THR A 225 -17.44 -13.16 22.57
CA THR A 225 -18.03 -13.77 23.77
C THR A 225 -18.14 -15.27 23.54
N ARG A 226 -17.48 -16.07 24.37
CA ARG A 226 -17.52 -17.53 24.25
C ARG A 226 -18.83 -18.08 24.81
N GLU A 227 -19.50 -18.90 24.01
CA GLU A 227 -20.76 -19.58 24.33
C GLU A 227 -20.58 -21.08 24.06
N GLU A 228 -20.12 -21.82 25.08
CA GLU A 228 -19.83 -23.26 25.00
C GLU A 228 -18.91 -23.64 23.83
N GLN A 229 -19.50 -24.04 22.69
CA GLN A 229 -18.83 -24.46 21.44
C GLN A 229 -18.84 -23.39 20.33
N SER A 230 -19.39 -22.21 20.61
CA SER A 230 -19.51 -21.10 19.68
C SER A 230 -18.96 -19.80 20.27
N VAL A 231 -18.81 -18.80 19.40
CA VAL A 231 -18.38 -17.45 19.77
C VAL A 231 -19.34 -16.47 19.13
N MET A 232 -19.90 -15.59 19.96
CA MET A 232 -20.64 -14.42 19.52
C MET A 232 -19.66 -13.29 19.23
N VAL A 233 -19.70 -12.79 18.00
CA VAL A 233 -18.84 -11.72 17.49
C VAL A 233 -19.65 -10.44 17.40
N GLU A 234 -19.08 -9.33 17.88
CA GLU A 234 -19.65 -7.98 17.73
C GLU A 234 -18.60 -7.06 17.12
N LEU A 235 -18.92 -6.40 16.01
CA LEU A 235 -18.01 -5.51 15.28
C LEU A 235 -18.68 -4.15 15.08
N SER A 236 -18.00 -3.06 15.44
CA SER A 236 -18.51 -1.70 15.36
C SER A 236 -17.43 -0.70 14.98
N GLY A 237 -17.76 0.27 14.12
CA GLY A 237 -16.81 1.31 13.72
C GLY A 237 -17.40 2.38 12.79
N PRO A 238 -16.80 3.59 12.77
CA PRO A 238 -17.22 4.70 11.92
C PRO A 238 -16.74 4.46 10.48
N THR A 239 -17.63 4.10 9.57
CA THR A 239 -17.28 3.93 8.16
C THR A 239 -18.49 4.11 7.26
N GLY A 240 -18.25 4.72 6.10
CA GLY A 240 -19.28 4.92 5.07
C GLY A 240 -19.46 3.72 4.14
N GLY A 241 -18.53 2.77 4.11
CA GLY A 241 -18.48 1.69 3.11
C GLY A 241 -18.51 0.29 3.70
N TYR A 242 -17.41 -0.16 4.28
CA TYR A 242 -17.34 -1.47 4.93
C TYR A 242 -16.46 -1.46 6.18
N LEU A 243 -16.72 -2.42 7.04
CA LEU A 243 -15.96 -2.74 8.24
C LEU A 243 -15.59 -4.22 8.21
N SER A 244 -14.39 -4.58 8.64
CA SER A 244 -13.91 -5.96 8.57
C SER A 244 -12.92 -6.28 9.67
N PHE A 245 -12.81 -7.57 9.98
CA PHE A 245 -11.71 -8.09 10.77
C PHE A 245 -11.20 -9.40 10.18
N ALA A 246 -9.97 -9.77 10.51
CA ALA A 246 -9.37 -11.02 10.07
C ALA A 246 -8.47 -11.64 11.15
N PHE A 247 -8.37 -12.96 11.14
CA PHE A 247 -7.37 -13.72 11.88
C PHE A 247 -6.20 -14.05 10.98
N SER A 248 -4.99 -13.78 11.46
CA SER A 248 -3.76 -13.99 10.70
C SER A 248 -2.70 -14.72 11.51
N HIS A 249 -1.91 -15.55 10.83
CA HIS A 249 -0.74 -16.20 11.43
C HIS A 249 0.45 -15.26 11.58
N ASP A 250 0.48 -14.13 10.87
CA ASP A 250 1.56 -13.15 10.93
C ASP A 250 1.00 -11.71 10.97
N ARG A 251 1.85 -10.71 10.72
CA ARG A 251 1.43 -9.28 10.67
C ARG A 251 1.29 -8.78 9.23
N TRP A 252 1.08 -9.69 8.29
CA TRP A 252 1.09 -9.46 6.87
C TRP A 252 -0.20 -9.96 6.24
N MET A 253 -1.04 -9.00 5.83
CA MET A 253 -2.28 -9.31 5.10
C MET A 253 -1.96 -10.13 3.85
N GLY A 254 -2.55 -11.32 3.76
CA GLY A 254 -2.13 -12.31 2.79
C GLY A 254 -2.93 -13.61 2.83
N ASP A 255 -2.87 -14.34 3.92
CA ASP A 255 -3.45 -15.69 4.05
C ASP A 255 -4.24 -15.73 5.36
N ASP A 256 -5.43 -15.14 5.31
CA ASP A 256 -6.19 -14.76 6.50
C ASP A 256 -7.67 -15.19 6.40
N ASP A 257 -8.25 -15.59 7.54
CA ASP A 257 -9.70 -15.83 7.69
C ASP A 257 -10.39 -14.51 8.09
N ALA A 258 -11.17 -13.93 7.19
CA ALA A 258 -11.72 -12.59 7.30
C ALA A 258 -13.25 -12.55 7.28
N TYR A 259 -13.81 -11.53 7.91
CA TYR A 259 -15.24 -11.31 8.04
C TYR A 259 -15.53 -9.85 7.73
N LEU A 260 -16.52 -9.61 6.87
CA LEU A 260 -16.86 -8.28 6.41
C LEU A 260 -18.30 -7.93 6.70
N CYS A 261 -18.48 -6.66 7.03
CA CYS A 261 -19.73 -5.93 7.11
C CYS A 261 -19.74 -4.87 6.04
N ILE A 262 -20.48 -5.13 4.97
CA ILE A 262 -20.51 -4.28 3.78
C ILE A 262 -21.82 -3.51 3.78
N ARG A 263 -21.75 -2.19 3.71
CA ARG A 263 -22.94 -1.35 3.57
C ARG A 263 -23.54 -1.51 2.17
N GLY A 264 -24.79 -1.95 2.12
CA GLY A 264 -25.65 -1.83 0.95
C GLY A 264 -26.51 -0.55 1.01
N ASP A 265 -27.48 -0.43 0.11
CA ASP A 265 -28.29 0.80 0.01
C ASP A 265 -29.13 1.06 1.27
N GLN A 266 -29.70 0.00 1.86
CA GLN A 266 -30.56 0.08 3.06
C GLN A 266 -30.26 -1.00 4.10
N SER A 267 -29.18 -1.76 3.93
CA SER A 267 -28.84 -2.90 4.79
C SER A 267 -27.33 -3.05 4.94
N VAL A 268 -26.91 -3.91 5.86
CA VAL A 268 -25.51 -4.33 5.99
C VAL A 268 -25.41 -5.82 5.71
N HIS A 269 -24.56 -6.18 4.75
CA HIS A 269 -24.28 -7.56 4.38
C HIS A 269 -23.10 -8.08 5.20
N ILE A 270 -23.35 -9.13 5.99
CA ILE A 270 -22.32 -9.85 6.73
C ILE A 270 -21.84 -11.02 5.87
N GLN A 271 -20.55 -11.05 5.55
CA GLN A 271 -19.97 -12.04 4.65
C GLN A 271 -18.65 -12.59 5.23
N PRO A 272 -18.53 -13.92 5.40
CA PRO A 272 -17.23 -14.53 5.61
C PRO A 272 -16.42 -14.51 4.31
N SER A 273 -15.10 -14.45 4.44
CA SER A 273 -14.20 -14.43 3.28
C SER A 273 -12.82 -14.95 3.63
N HIS A 274 -12.09 -15.36 2.61
CA HIS A 274 -10.69 -15.69 2.71
C HIS A 274 -9.85 -14.68 1.93
N LEU A 275 -8.72 -14.26 2.52
CA LEU A 275 -7.77 -13.37 1.88
C LEU A 275 -6.65 -14.19 1.25
N THR A 276 -6.28 -13.84 0.01
CA THR A 276 -5.14 -14.44 -0.71
C THR A 276 -4.25 -13.34 -1.27
N GLY A 277 -3.07 -13.17 -0.69
CA GLY A 277 -2.19 -12.03 -0.95
C GLY A 277 -2.88 -10.69 -0.64
N ARG A 278 -2.75 -9.73 -1.57
CA ARG A 278 -3.33 -8.38 -1.44
C ARG A 278 -4.33 -8.09 -2.57
N SER A 279 -5.13 -9.10 -2.92
CA SER A 279 -6.24 -8.98 -3.88
C SER A 279 -7.57 -8.70 -3.17
N HIS A 280 -8.65 -8.58 -3.94
CA HIS A 280 -9.99 -8.58 -3.37
C HIS A 280 -10.25 -9.90 -2.60
N PRO A 281 -10.97 -9.85 -1.47
CA PRO A 281 -11.34 -11.05 -0.70
C PRO A 281 -12.19 -12.01 -1.52
N VAL A 282 -11.96 -13.30 -1.34
CA VAL A 282 -12.82 -14.35 -1.89
C VAL A 282 -13.96 -14.57 -0.91
N LEU A 283 -15.19 -14.26 -1.31
CA LEU A 283 -16.37 -14.34 -0.44
C LEU A 283 -16.87 -15.78 -0.33
N ASP A 284 -17.06 -16.27 0.89
CA ASP A 284 -17.58 -17.62 1.18
C ASP A 284 -19.08 -17.58 1.43
N SER A 285 -19.76 -18.73 1.36
CA SER A 285 -21.18 -18.81 1.71
C SER A 285 -21.41 -18.53 3.20
N ARG A 286 -22.55 -17.90 3.54
CA ARG A 286 -22.94 -17.57 4.92
C ARG A 286 -23.31 -18.79 5.76
N GLY A 287 -23.32 -20.00 5.19
CA GLY A 287 -23.88 -21.21 5.82
C GLY A 287 -23.26 -21.59 7.17
N ASN A 288 -22.11 -21.02 7.52
CA ASN A 288 -21.40 -21.28 8.77
C ASN A 288 -21.59 -20.19 9.85
N LEU A 289 -22.43 -19.18 9.59
CA LEU A 289 -22.73 -18.09 10.50
C LEU A 289 -24.20 -18.15 10.94
N GLU A 290 -24.44 -17.99 12.24
CA GLU A 290 -25.76 -17.97 12.88
C GLU A 290 -26.01 -16.61 13.53
N ASP A 291 -27.24 -16.35 13.97
CA ASP A 291 -27.64 -15.15 14.76
C ASP A 291 -27.10 -13.81 14.24
N MET A 292 -27.14 -13.67 12.90
CA MET A 292 -26.66 -12.47 12.22
C MET A 292 -27.57 -11.28 12.53
N ALA A 293 -26.99 -10.17 12.97
CA ALA A 293 -27.69 -8.93 13.19
C ALA A 293 -26.85 -7.72 12.78
N TRP A 294 -27.49 -6.62 12.41
CA TRP A 294 -26.77 -5.38 12.08
C TRP A 294 -27.55 -4.13 12.51
N ARG A 295 -26.83 -3.01 12.56
CA ARG A 295 -27.38 -1.67 12.75
C ARG A 295 -26.51 -0.64 12.03
N LEU A 296 -27.16 0.31 11.39
CA LEU A 296 -26.54 1.46 10.75
C LEU A 296 -27.15 2.72 11.35
N ALA A 297 -26.40 3.40 12.22
CA ALA A 297 -26.85 4.62 12.90
C ALA A 297 -25.69 5.59 13.05
N ASP A 298 -25.93 6.88 12.85
CA ASP A 298 -24.95 7.96 13.06
C ASP A 298 -23.62 7.77 12.32
N GLY A 299 -23.64 7.13 11.14
CA GLY A 299 -22.43 6.84 10.35
C GLY A 299 -21.58 5.68 10.88
N VAL A 300 -22.10 4.91 11.84
CA VAL A 300 -21.46 3.73 12.43
C VAL A 300 -22.11 2.47 11.89
N ILE A 301 -21.29 1.54 11.39
CA ILE A 301 -21.72 0.19 11.05
C ILE A 301 -21.54 -0.69 12.29
N GLN A 302 -22.58 -1.40 12.68
CA GLN A 302 -22.55 -2.42 13.74
C GLN A 302 -23.05 -3.74 13.17
N CYS A 303 -22.32 -4.81 13.42
CA CYS A 303 -22.70 -6.16 13.06
C CYS A 303 -22.45 -7.12 14.21
N SER A 304 -23.29 -8.14 14.31
CA SER A 304 -23.02 -9.31 15.11
C SER A 304 -23.35 -10.58 14.36
N PHE A 305 -22.68 -11.66 14.73
CA PHE A 305 -22.98 -13.00 14.26
C PHE A 305 -22.35 -14.01 15.21
N ARG A 306 -22.91 -15.21 15.22
CA ARG A 306 -22.42 -16.35 15.97
C ARG A 306 -21.70 -17.33 15.03
N ARG A 307 -20.56 -17.86 15.47
CA ARG A 307 -19.76 -18.84 14.73
C ARG A 307 -19.27 -19.93 15.67
N ASN A 308 -19.33 -21.19 15.23
CA ASN A 308 -18.71 -22.29 15.97
C ASN A 308 -17.19 -22.12 16.07
N ILE A 309 -16.60 -22.60 17.17
CA ILE A 309 -15.16 -22.49 17.42
C ILE A 309 -14.37 -23.23 16.34
N THR A 310 -14.80 -24.45 16.00
CA THR A 310 -14.22 -25.28 14.95
C THR A 310 -15.22 -25.49 13.81
N LEU A 311 -14.74 -25.55 12.58
CA LEU A 311 -15.55 -25.78 11.37
C LEU A 311 -14.97 -26.97 10.57
N PRO A 312 -15.16 -28.21 11.04
CA PRO A 312 -14.59 -29.38 10.38
C PRO A 312 -15.12 -29.53 8.95
N GLY A 313 -14.22 -29.78 8.00
CA GLY A 313 -14.57 -29.98 6.59
C GLY A 313 -14.68 -28.71 5.74
N VAL A 314 -14.62 -27.52 6.34
CA VAL A 314 -14.59 -26.24 5.62
C VAL A 314 -13.14 -25.83 5.38
N LYS A 315 -12.71 -25.78 4.12
CA LYS A 315 -11.35 -25.33 3.75
C LYS A 315 -11.18 -23.83 4.03
N ASN A 316 -9.95 -23.40 4.30
CA ASN A 316 -9.54 -21.98 4.46
C ASN A 316 -10.22 -21.21 5.61
N ARG A 317 -10.72 -21.91 6.64
CA ARG A 317 -11.30 -21.29 7.85
C ARG A 317 -10.49 -21.68 9.08
N PHE A 318 -10.25 -20.71 9.96
CA PHE A 318 -9.33 -20.88 11.08
C PHE A 318 -10.10 -21.30 12.33
N ASP A 319 -9.56 -22.24 13.11
CA ASP A 319 -10.17 -22.61 14.39
C ASP A 319 -9.96 -21.49 15.42
N LEU A 320 -11.02 -21.07 16.13
CA LEU A 320 -10.97 -19.91 17.02
C LEU A 320 -10.22 -20.16 18.34
N ASN A 321 -9.97 -21.42 18.71
CA ASN A 321 -9.22 -21.86 19.89
C ASN A 321 -7.70 -21.92 19.66
N THR A 322 -7.22 -21.11 18.74
CA THR A 322 -5.81 -21.00 18.37
C THR A 322 -5.38 -19.53 18.44
N ARG A 323 -4.08 -19.29 18.59
CA ARG A 323 -3.53 -17.94 18.77
C ARG A 323 -3.24 -17.26 17.43
N TYR A 324 -3.89 -16.13 17.16
CA TYR A 324 -3.70 -15.33 15.94
C TYR A 324 -3.45 -13.85 16.22
N TYR A 325 -2.85 -13.17 15.27
CA TYR A 325 -2.97 -11.72 15.19
C TYR A 325 -4.38 -11.38 14.70
N ILE A 326 -4.96 -10.32 15.26
CA ILE A 326 -6.29 -9.85 14.89
C ILE A 326 -6.13 -8.53 14.17
N PHE A 327 -6.68 -8.47 12.97
CA PHE A 327 -6.65 -7.33 12.06
C PHE A 327 -8.03 -6.71 12.05
N LEU A 328 -8.14 -5.40 12.12
CA LEU A 328 -9.39 -4.69 11.87
C LEU A 328 -9.15 -3.63 10.79
N ALA A 329 -10.05 -3.57 9.80
CA ALA A 329 -9.93 -2.64 8.70
C ALA A 329 -11.29 -2.07 8.29
N ASP A 330 -11.28 -0.80 7.90
CA ASP A 330 -12.40 -0.07 7.32
C ASP A 330 -12.00 0.52 5.96
N GLY A 331 -12.99 0.72 5.11
CA GLY A 331 -12.79 1.42 3.85
C GLY A 331 -14.10 1.73 3.13
N GLU A 332 -13.95 2.31 1.95
CA GLU A 332 -15.09 2.60 1.08
C GLU A 332 -15.59 1.33 0.38
N ALA A 333 -16.87 1.29 0.06
CA ALA A 333 -17.49 0.24 -0.74
C ALA A 333 -18.37 0.91 -1.80
N ASN A 334 -18.38 0.36 -3.00
CA ASN A 334 -19.20 0.84 -4.11
C ASN A 334 -20.02 -0.31 -4.67
N ALA A 335 -21.35 -0.16 -4.67
CA ALA A 335 -22.31 -1.18 -5.13
C ALA A 335 -22.04 -2.59 -4.54
N GLY A 336 -21.77 -2.68 -3.24
CA GLY A 336 -21.51 -3.95 -2.55
C GLY A 336 -20.08 -4.52 -2.71
N GLN A 337 -19.22 -3.89 -3.52
CA GLN A 337 -17.82 -4.28 -3.63
C GLN A 337 -16.94 -3.36 -2.77
N ILE A 338 -16.11 -3.96 -1.91
CA ILE A 338 -15.18 -3.21 -1.08
C ILE A 338 -14.01 -2.67 -1.92
N LEU A 339 -13.59 -1.45 -1.61
CA LEU A 339 -12.37 -0.86 -2.14
C LEU A 339 -11.21 -1.09 -1.17
N LYS A 340 -10.00 -0.83 -1.65
CA LYS A 340 -8.81 -0.88 -0.80
C LYS A 340 -8.92 0.17 0.33
N HIS A 341 -8.73 -0.28 1.57
CA HIS A 341 -8.62 0.61 2.72
C HIS A 341 -7.49 1.65 2.55
N SER A 342 -7.74 2.90 2.94
CA SER A 342 -6.78 4.01 2.81
C SER A 342 -5.72 4.00 3.91
N GLN A 343 -6.10 3.58 5.12
CA GLN A 343 -5.22 3.45 6.27
C GLN A 343 -4.72 2.02 6.43
N GLN A 344 -3.57 1.81 7.08
CA GLN A 344 -3.15 0.46 7.46
C GLN A 344 -4.16 -0.15 8.45
N PRO A 345 -4.48 -1.47 8.35
CA PRO A 345 -5.34 -2.13 9.32
C PRO A 345 -4.78 -2.00 10.73
N LEU A 346 -5.67 -1.95 11.71
CA LEU A 346 -5.31 -2.03 13.12
C LEU A 346 -4.92 -3.48 13.43
N ILE A 347 -3.67 -3.71 13.82
CA ILE A 347 -3.14 -5.05 14.12
C ILE A 347 -2.82 -5.15 15.61
N THR A 348 -3.19 -6.26 16.25
CA THR A 348 -2.82 -6.53 17.65
C THR A 348 -1.31 -6.65 17.85
N TYR A 349 -0.82 -6.31 19.05
CA TYR A 349 0.63 -6.33 19.35
C TYR A 349 1.23 -7.73 19.43
N GLU A 350 0.41 -8.74 19.70
CA GLU A 350 0.79 -10.15 19.84
C GLU A 350 -0.38 -11.04 19.39
N LYS A 351 -0.14 -12.35 19.42
CA LYS A 351 -1.16 -13.36 19.09
C LYS A 351 -2.03 -13.69 20.30
N TYR A 352 -3.33 -13.74 20.09
CA TYR A 352 -4.32 -14.04 21.12
C TYR A 352 -5.20 -15.21 20.69
N ASP A 353 -5.53 -16.06 21.68
CA ASP A 353 -6.64 -17.00 21.60
C ASP A 353 -7.86 -16.26 22.17
N ILE A 354 -8.89 -16.10 21.34
CA ILE A 354 -10.10 -15.34 21.70
C ILE A 354 -11.08 -16.17 22.55
N THR A 355 -10.84 -17.48 22.70
CA THR A 355 -11.66 -18.40 23.48
C THR A 355 -11.11 -18.67 24.89
N ASP A 356 -9.89 -18.21 25.17
CA ASP A 356 -9.24 -18.27 26.47
C ASP A 356 -9.77 -17.14 27.40
N THR A 357 -8.96 -16.71 28.38
CA THR A 357 -9.26 -15.61 29.30
C THR A 357 -9.68 -14.31 28.57
N PRO A 358 -10.86 -13.75 28.89
CA PRO A 358 -11.32 -12.47 28.36
C PRO A 358 -10.33 -11.33 28.67
N LYS A 359 -9.96 -10.55 27.65
CA LYS A 359 -9.05 -9.41 27.79
C LYS A 359 -9.59 -8.20 27.04
N SER A 360 -9.27 -7.00 27.51
CA SER A 360 -9.51 -5.76 26.76
C SER A 360 -8.18 -5.24 26.25
N ILE A 361 -7.92 -5.44 24.95
CA ILE A 361 -6.66 -5.08 24.29
C ILE A 361 -6.86 -3.98 23.25
N GLY A 362 -5.75 -3.46 22.74
CA GLY A 362 -5.74 -2.56 21.58
C GLY A 362 -4.81 -3.08 20.49
N GLY A 363 -4.70 -2.32 19.41
CA GLY A 363 -3.75 -2.58 18.33
C GLY A 363 -2.93 -1.34 17.99
N SER A 364 -2.19 -1.43 16.89
CA SER A 364 -1.53 -0.30 16.24
C SER A 364 -1.75 -0.39 14.73
N ARG A 365 -2.05 0.75 14.10
CA ARG A 365 -2.07 0.86 12.63
C ARG A 365 -0.66 1.07 12.08
N SER A 366 0.26 1.59 12.90
CA SER A 366 1.63 1.92 12.54
C SER A 366 2.60 0.90 13.16
N LEU A 367 3.46 0.30 12.34
CA LEU A 367 4.41 -0.69 12.82
C LEU A 367 5.64 -0.02 13.44
N PRO A 368 6.17 -0.52 14.57
CA PRO A 368 7.31 0.11 15.26
C PRO A 368 8.52 0.35 14.35
N LEU A 369 8.80 -0.55 13.41
CA LEU A 369 9.97 -0.44 12.52
C LEU A 369 9.87 0.78 11.59
N LEU A 370 8.67 1.11 11.10
CA LEU A 370 8.45 2.29 10.25
C LEU A 370 8.46 3.59 11.07
N LYS A 371 8.00 3.54 12.33
CA LYS A 371 8.14 4.66 13.28
C LYS A 371 9.59 5.00 13.54
N VAL A 372 10.41 3.99 13.83
CA VAL A 372 11.86 4.16 14.06
C VAL A 372 12.54 4.67 12.79
N HIS A 373 12.21 4.14 11.61
CA HIS A 373 12.70 4.68 10.33
C HIS A 373 12.45 6.19 10.23
N GLY A 374 11.20 6.63 10.41
CA GLY A 374 10.83 8.04 10.35
C GLY A 374 11.55 8.90 11.39
N ALA A 375 11.60 8.43 12.64
CA ALA A 375 12.28 9.12 13.74
C ALA A 375 13.78 9.33 13.46
N LEU A 376 14.47 8.28 13.01
CA LEU A 376 15.89 8.36 12.66
C LEU A 376 16.13 9.30 11.48
N MET A 377 15.26 9.29 10.46
CA MET A 377 15.36 10.21 9.32
C MET A 377 15.15 11.67 9.75
N PHE A 378 14.22 11.96 10.66
CA PHE A 378 14.07 13.31 11.21
C PHE A 378 15.29 13.74 12.02
N VAL A 379 15.83 12.89 12.90
CA VAL A 379 17.06 13.22 13.66
C VAL A 379 18.24 13.49 12.72
N ALA A 380 18.43 12.65 11.70
CA ALA A 380 19.52 12.76 10.74
C ALA A 380 19.39 14.03 9.89
N TRP A 381 18.27 14.21 9.19
CA TRP A 381 18.14 15.24 8.16
C TRP A 381 17.61 16.56 8.69
N MET A 382 16.69 16.53 9.65
CA MET A 382 16.12 17.75 10.22
C MET A 382 17.12 18.43 11.15
N THR A 383 17.77 17.65 12.02
CA THR A 383 18.67 18.19 13.06
C THR A 383 20.15 18.12 12.69
N ALA A 384 20.70 16.92 12.45
CA ALA A 384 22.15 16.77 12.28
C ALA A 384 22.67 17.44 10.99
N VAL A 385 22.03 17.20 9.83
CA VAL A 385 22.41 17.83 8.56
C VAL A 385 22.26 19.34 8.61
N SER A 386 21.08 19.82 9.00
CA SER A 386 20.78 21.26 8.98
C SER A 386 21.70 22.05 9.91
N THR A 387 21.99 21.52 11.11
CA THR A 387 22.95 22.13 12.04
C THR A 387 24.38 22.05 11.48
N GLY A 388 24.79 20.90 10.95
CA GLY A 388 26.15 20.71 10.46
C GLY A 388 26.48 21.56 9.23
N VAL A 389 25.53 21.78 8.32
CA VAL A 389 25.67 22.68 7.17
C VAL A 389 25.79 24.14 7.64
N LEU A 390 24.93 24.56 8.57
CA LEU A 390 24.93 25.92 9.11
C LEU A 390 26.24 26.24 9.83
N VAL A 391 26.76 25.29 10.63
CA VAL A 391 28.09 25.40 11.28
C VAL A 391 29.21 25.53 10.25
N ALA A 392 29.25 24.67 9.22
CA ALA A 392 30.30 24.70 8.21
C ALA A 392 30.30 25.99 7.38
N ARG A 393 29.12 26.56 7.10
CA ARG A 393 28.98 27.76 6.28
C ARG A 393 29.28 29.05 7.05
N PHE A 394 28.73 29.23 8.25
CA PHE A 394 28.73 30.53 8.92
C PHE A 394 29.67 30.63 10.14
N PHE A 395 30.08 29.50 10.72
CA PHE A 395 30.82 29.44 12.00
C PHE A 395 32.30 29.12 11.85
N ARG A 396 32.79 29.01 10.61
CA ARG A 396 34.22 28.84 10.32
C ARG A 396 35.08 29.93 10.96
N SER A 397 34.66 31.20 10.90
CA SER A 397 35.41 32.33 11.51
C SER A 397 35.33 32.36 13.04
N VAL A 398 34.19 31.92 13.60
CA VAL A 398 33.88 32.00 15.03
C VAL A 398 34.67 30.97 15.84
N TRP A 399 34.86 29.78 15.27
CA TRP A 399 35.54 28.65 15.93
C TRP A 399 36.81 28.19 15.20
N SER A 400 37.46 29.09 14.47
CA SER A 400 38.73 28.82 13.78
C SER A 400 39.90 28.62 14.76
N LYS A 401 39.91 29.38 15.86
CA LYS A 401 40.98 29.37 16.88
C LYS A 401 40.75 28.35 18.00
N ALA A 402 39.52 27.86 18.15
CA ALA A 402 39.20 26.81 19.10
C ALA A 402 39.61 25.47 18.47
N LEU A 403 40.68 24.85 18.99
CA LEU A 403 41.12 23.55 18.54
C LEU A 403 40.44 22.46 19.36
N PHE A 404 39.84 21.49 18.67
CA PHE A 404 39.26 20.29 19.26
C PHE A 404 39.85 19.08 18.53
N LEU A 405 40.49 18.16 19.25
CA LEU A 405 41.18 17.00 18.66
C LEU A 405 42.17 17.37 17.53
N GLY A 406 42.91 18.47 17.70
CA GLY A 406 43.97 18.91 16.78
C GLY A 406 43.51 19.66 15.52
N GLU A 407 42.20 19.89 15.32
CA GLU A 407 41.63 20.64 14.19
C GLU A 407 40.67 21.73 14.67
N ALA A 408 40.28 22.64 13.79
CA ALA A 408 39.32 23.69 14.12
C ALA A 408 37.96 23.10 14.56
N ALA A 409 37.39 23.59 15.65
CA ALA A 409 36.20 23.01 16.28
C ALA A 409 34.97 22.97 15.35
N TRP A 410 34.77 24.00 14.50
CA TRP A 410 33.67 23.98 13.51
C TRP A 410 33.78 22.79 12.55
N PHE A 411 35.00 22.41 12.17
CA PHE A 411 35.25 21.33 11.22
C PHE A 411 34.97 19.98 11.88
N GLN A 412 35.36 19.84 13.15
CA GLN A 412 35.05 18.64 13.94
C GLN A 412 33.55 18.47 14.18
N VAL A 413 32.86 19.54 14.54
CA VAL A 413 31.39 19.52 14.74
C VAL A 413 30.68 19.16 13.44
N HIS A 414 31.04 19.79 12.32
CA HIS A 414 30.50 19.44 11.01
C HIS A 414 30.74 17.96 10.67
N ARG A 415 31.99 17.50 10.79
CA ARG A 415 32.38 16.12 10.50
C ARG A 415 31.60 15.12 11.35
N ALA A 416 31.50 15.35 12.66
CA ALA A 416 30.75 14.49 13.56
C ALA A 416 29.27 14.42 13.17
N LEU A 417 28.62 15.57 12.90
CA LEU A 417 27.21 15.60 12.50
C LEU A 417 26.95 14.92 11.15
N MET A 418 27.84 15.09 10.16
CA MET A 418 27.70 14.41 8.85
C MET A 418 27.92 12.90 8.95
N LEU A 419 28.88 12.45 9.77
CA LEU A 419 29.09 11.02 10.01
C LEU A 419 27.90 10.39 10.73
N THR A 420 27.39 11.05 11.78
CA THR A 420 26.17 10.62 12.47
C THR A 420 24.99 10.53 11.49
N THR A 421 24.79 11.54 10.64
CA THR A 421 23.76 11.53 9.60
C THR A 421 23.88 10.29 8.71
N SER A 422 25.10 10.00 8.24
CA SER A 422 25.35 8.88 7.33
C SER A 422 25.01 7.54 8.00
N VAL A 423 25.46 7.35 9.25
CA VAL A 423 25.18 6.14 10.04
C VAL A 423 23.68 5.98 10.30
N LEU A 424 23.00 7.04 10.76
CA LEU A 424 21.57 7.00 11.02
C LEU A 424 20.77 6.73 9.74
N THR A 425 21.16 7.35 8.62
CA THR A 425 20.52 7.12 7.32
C THR A 425 20.69 5.67 6.88
N CYS A 426 21.89 5.08 7.03
CA CYS A 426 22.15 3.66 6.74
C CYS A 426 21.25 2.73 7.55
N ILE A 427 21.20 2.92 8.87
CA ILE A 427 20.38 2.08 9.75
C ILE A 427 18.89 2.24 9.40
N ALA A 428 18.42 3.48 9.24
CA ALA A 428 17.03 3.77 8.93
C ALA A 428 16.60 3.26 7.56
N PHE A 429 17.46 3.30 6.55
CA PHE A 429 17.14 2.88 5.19
C PHE A 429 16.82 1.40 5.07
N VAL A 430 17.47 0.54 5.87
CA VAL A 430 17.26 -0.92 5.83
C VAL A 430 15.90 -1.31 6.45
N MET A 431 15.39 -0.52 7.40
CA MET A 431 14.19 -0.83 8.18
C MET A 431 12.94 -1.10 7.33
N PRO A 432 12.53 -0.25 6.35
CA PRO A 432 11.37 -0.54 5.51
C PRO A 432 11.52 -1.81 4.67
N PHE A 433 12.73 -2.16 4.24
CA PHE A 433 12.97 -3.39 3.46
C PHE A 433 12.87 -4.65 4.32
N ILE A 434 13.40 -4.60 5.55
CA ILE A 434 13.19 -5.69 6.54
C ILE A 434 11.70 -5.85 6.80
N TYR A 435 10.97 -4.75 7.02
CA TYR A 435 9.53 -4.83 7.22
C TYR A 435 8.83 -5.47 6.01
N ARG A 436 9.07 -4.92 4.82
CA ARG A 436 8.36 -5.28 3.59
C ARG A 436 8.78 -6.62 2.98
N GLY A 437 9.91 -7.18 3.39
CA GLY A 437 10.52 -8.34 2.73
C GLY A 437 10.95 -8.08 1.28
N GLY A 438 10.96 -6.82 0.83
CA GLY A 438 11.19 -6.46 -0.57
C GLY A 438 10.81 -5.03 -0.94
N TRP A 439 10.80 -4.74 -2.25
CA TRP A 439 10.44 -3.43 -2.80
C TRP A 439 8.93 -3.19 -2.78
N SER A 440 8.50 -1.97 -2.43
CA SER A 440 7.09 -1.58 -2.42
C SER A 440 6.79 -0.52 -3.47
N SER A 441 6.29 -0.92 -4.64
CA SER A 441 5.84 0.00 -5.70
C SER A 441 4.71 0.93 -5.24
N HIS A 442 3.96 0.51 -4.22
CA HIS A 442 2.86 1.29 -3.63
C HIS A 442 3.33 2.46 -2.75
N ALA A 443 4.63 2.57 -2.43
CA ALA A 443 5.17 3.69 -1.67
C ALA A 443 5.45 4.93 -2.55
N GLY A 444 5.00 4.91 -3.81
CA GLY A 444 5.15 6.02 -4.75
C GLY A 444 6.62 6.36 -5.03
N TYR A 445 6.93 7.66 -5.11
CA TYR A 445 8.28 8.14 -5.40
C TYR A 445 9.22 8.18 -4.19
N HIS A 446 8.69 8.06 -2.97
CA HIS A 446 9.48 8.12 -1.73
C HIS A 446 10.69 7.17 -1.71
N PRO A 447 10.56 5.84 -1.98
CA PRO A 447 11.71 4.94 -1.91
C PRO A 447 12.77 5.24 -2.98
N TYR A 448 12.39 5.76 -4.15
CA TYR A 448 13.34 6.16 -5.19
C TYR A 448 14.18 7.38 -4.74
N LEU A 449 13.53 8.41 -4.17
CA LEU A 449 14.26 9.55 -3.60
C LEU A 449 15.12 9.12 -2.41
N GLY A 450 14.62 8.20 -1.58
CA GLY A 450 15.35 7.61 -0.47
C GLY A 450 16.63 6.89 -0.92
N CYS A 451 16.59 6.12 -2.01
CA CYS A 451 17.77 5.50 -2.60
C CYS A 451 18.80 6.54 -3.06
N ILE A 452 18.36 7.61 -3.72
CA ILE A 452 19.26 8.69 -4.15
C ILE A 452 19.90 9.35 -2.94
N VAL A 453 19.11 9.69 -1.92
CA VAL A 453 19.59 10.29 -0.67
C VAL A 453 20.59 9.38 0.05
N MET A 454 20.32 8.07 0.10
CA MET A 454 21.25 7.07 0.65
C MET A 454 22.59 7.08 -0.08
N THR A 455 22.58 6.97 -1.41
CA THR A 455 23.80 6.98 -2.22
C THR A 455 24.59 8.27 -2.02
N LEU A 456 23.91 9.42 -2.01
CA LEU A 456 24.53 10.71 -1.79
C LEU A 456 25.12 10.82 -0.37
N ALA A 457 24.40 10.37 0.65
CA ALA A 457 24.84 10.39 2.05
C ALA A 457 26.11 9.56 2.28
N ILE A 458 26.29 8.42 1.60
CA ILE A 458 27.53 7.63 1.67
C ILE A 458 28.64 8.25 0.82
N SER A 459 28.31 8.74 -0.37
CA SER A 459 29.32 9.33 -1.28
C SER A 459 29.99 10.57 -0.69
N GLN A 460 29.28 11.34 0.14
CA GLN A 460 29.75 12.60 0.71
C GLN A 460 30.95 12.44 1.66
N PRO A 461 30.90 11.57 2.69
CA PRO A 461 32.07 11.24 3.51
C PRO A 461 33.22 10.64 2.72
N LEU A 462 32.96 9.80 1.71
CA LEU A 462 34.01 9.22 0.86
C LEU A 462 34.74 10.29 0.04
N LEU A 463 33.97 11.23 -0.54
CA LEU A 463 34.52 12.40 -1.20
C LEU A 463 35.36 13.22 -0.20
N ALA A 464 34.83 13.47 1.01
CA ALA A 464 35.52 14.24 2.05
C ALA A 464 36.80 13.57 2.56
N ALA A 465 36.89 12.24 2.56
CA ALA A 465 38.12 11.50 2.89
C ALA A 465 39.23 11.74 1.86
N SER A 466 38.85 12.04 0.61
CA SER A 466 39.77 12.34 -0.50
C SER A 466 40.12 13.83 -0.60
N ARG A 467 39.90 14.62 0.48
CA ARG A 467 40.11 16.07 0.51
C ARG A 467 41.58 16.44 0.23
N PRO A 468 41.88 17.17 -0.86
CA PRO A 468 43.26 17.58 -1.18
C PRO A 468 43.85 18.56 -0.16
N PRO A 469 45.18 18.71 -0.08
CA PRO A 469 45.85 19.75 0.72
C PRO A 469 45.39 21.18 0.35
N LEU A 470 45.61 22.15 1.25
CA LEU A 470 45.12 23.53 1.09
C LEU A 470 45.65 24.25 -0.17
N HIS A 471 46.85 23.93 -0.61
CA HIS A 471 47.54 24.59 -1.75
C HIS A 471 47.45 23.80 -3.08
N ASP A 472 46.70 22.70 -3.12
CA ASP A 472 46.52 21.89 -4.34
C ASP A 472 45.47 22.55 -5.27
N SER A 473 45.74 22.62 -6.58
CA SER A 473 44.82 23.20 -7.57
C SER A 473 43.47 22.49 -7.63
N ARG A 474 43.43 21.19 -7.29
CA ARG A 474 42.19 20.39 -7.22
C ARG A 474 41.30 20.77 -6.04
N ARG A 475 41.81 21.54 -5.08
CA ARG A 475 41.06 21.93 -3.88
C ARG A 475 39.81 22.77 -4.20
N GLN A 476 39.89 23.63 -5.22
CA GLN A 476 38.75 24.44 -5.66
C GLN A 476 37.65 23.57 -6.26
N MET A 477 38.01 22.64 -7.14
CA MET A 477 37.08 21.67 -7.72
C MET A 477 36.43 20.82 -6.62
N PHE A 478 37.23 20.27 -5.70
CA PHE A 478 36.73 19.53 -4.54
C PHE A 478 35.70 20.33 -3.74
N ASN A 479 36.00 21.59 -3.40
CA ASN A 479 35.07 22.41 -2.60
C ASN A 479 33.73 22.60 -3.31
N TRP A 480 33.74 22.88 -4.62
CA TRP A 480 32.52 23.04 -5.42
C TRP A 480 31.73 21.74 -5.52
N THR A 481 32.40 20.62 -5.80
CA THR A 481 31.75 19.30 -5.89
C THR A 481 31.16 18.87 -4.55
N HIS A 482 31.92 19.00 -3.46
CA HIS A 482 31.45 18.64 -2.12
C HIS A 482 30.24 19.47 -1.71
N TRP A 483 30.30 20.79 -1.94
CA TRP A 483 29.20 21.72 -1.67
C TRP A 483 27.96 21.43 -2.52
N SER A 484 28.12 21.22 -3.83
CA SER A 484 26.98 21.06 -4.75
C SER A 484 26.25 19.74 -4.50
N VAL A 485 26.99 18.64 -4.38
CA VAL A 485 26.43 17.31 -4.09
C VAL A 485 25.78 17.30 -2.71
N GLY A 486 26.33 18.02 -1.73
CA GLY A 486 25.77 18.08 -0.37
C GLY A 486 24.47 18.86 -0.33
N THR A 487 24.42 19.97 -1.07
CA THR A 487 23.21 20.79 -1.23
C THR A 487 22.12 20.02 -1.97
N ALA A 488 22.46 19.29 -3.04
CA ALA A 488 21.52 18.43 -3.76
C ALA A 488 20.93 17.34 -2.85
N ALA A 489 21.77 16.67 -2.05
CA ALA A 489 21.32 15.66 -1.09
C ALA A 489 20.30 16.25 -0.09
N ARG A 490 20.55 17.46 0.43
CA ARG A 490 19.63 18.17 1.34
C ARG A 490 18.27 18.44 0.70
N ILE A 491 18.26 18.95 -0.54
CA ILE A 491 17.01 19.28 -1.26
C ILE A 491 16.18 18.01 -1.50
N ILE A 492 16.83 16.94 -1.99
CA ILE A 492 16.15 15.67 -2.27
C ILE A 492 15.64 15.03 -0.97
N ALA A 493 16.40 15.13 0.14
CA ALA A 493 15.97 14.63 1.44
C ALA A 493 14.72 15.35 1.97
N VAL A 494 14.61 16.68 1.80
CA VAL A 494 13.39 17.42 2.16
C VAL A 494 12.19 16.91 1.37
N ALA A 495 12.34 16.74 0.04
CA ALA A 495 11.27 16.18 -0.80
C ALA A 495 10.90 14.75 -0.37
N ALA A 496 11.89 13.91 -0.06
CA ALA A 496 11.68 12.56 0.42
C ALA A 496 10.93 12.52 1.76
N MET A 497 11.21 13.46 2.68
CA MET A 497 10.49 13.57 3.96
C MET A 497 9.03 13.97 3.76
N PHE A 498 8.73 14.94 2.88
CA PHE A 498 7.34 15.29 2.55
C PHE A 498 6.56 14.08 2.03
N LEU A 499 7.11 13.34 1.08
CA LEU A 499 6.47 12.12 0.58
C LEU A 499 6.36 11.03 1.64
N GLY A 500 7.37 10.88 2.50
CA GLY A 500 7.40 9.86 3.55
C GLY A 500 6.33 10.08 4.62
N MET A 501 6.06 11.32 5.00
CA MET A 501 5.01 11.68 5.97
C MET A 501 3.57 11.46 5.45
N GLU A 502 3.39 11.36 4.13
CA GLU A 502 2.11 11.01 3.52
C GLU A 502 1.87 9.50 3.46
N LEU A 503 2.89 8.69 3.71
CA LEU A 503 2.72 7.25 3.74
C LEU A 503 1.94 6.81 4.99
N PRO A 504 1.01 5.84 4.87
CA PRO A 504 0.15 5.40 5.96
C PRO A 504 0.93 4.70 7.10
N GLY A 505 2.21 4.40 6.90
CA GLY A 505 3.04 3.69 7.88
C GLY A 505 3.39 4.51 9.14
N LEU A 506 3.39 5.84 9.06
CA LEU A 506 3.67 6.73 10.20
C LEU A 506 2.41 7.26 10.90
N ASP A 507 1.24 7.23 10.25
CA ASP A 507 -0.05 7.74 10.75
C ASP A 507 0.02 9.15 11.38
N LEU A 508 0.79 10.07 10.76
CA LEU A 508 0.90 11.44 11.25
C LEU A 508 -0.39 12.24 11.02
N PRO A 509 -0.77 13.13 11.96
CA PRO A 509 -2.00 13.91 11.86
C PRO A 509 -1.96 14.89 10.69
N SER A 510 -2.98 14.80 9.82
CA SER A 510 -3.22 15.76 8.75
C SER A 510 -4.28 16.79 9.18
N PRO A 511 -4.10 18.10 8.90
CA PRO A 511 -3.03 18.71 8.09
C PRO A 511 -1.78 19.16 8.88
N GLN A 512 -1.73 18.93 10.20
CA GLN A 512 -0.70 19.48 11.09
C GLN A 512 0.71 19.10 10.66
N LYS A 513 0.95 17.84 10.27
CA LYS A 513 2.26 17.34 9.80
C LYS A 513 2.87 18.21 8.68
N THR A 514 2.03 18.64 7.73
CA THR A 514 2.45 19.41 6.55
C THR A 514 2.84 20.83 6.95
N TYR A 515 2.02 21.48 7.78
CA TYR A 515 2.32 22.82 8.29
C TYR A 515 3.56 22.82 9.20
N THR A 516 3.74 21.80 10.04
CA THR A 516 4.94 21.65 10.88
C THR A 516 6.20 21.52 10.02
N MET A 517 6.17 20.71 8.96
CA MET A 517 7.32 20.57 8.05
C MET A 517 7.60 21.86 7.26
N MET A 518 6.57 22.53 6.75
CA MET A 518 6.72 23.83 6.09
C MET A 518 7.30 24.88 7.04
N GLY A 519 6.87 24.87 8.31
CA GLY A 519 7.42 25.70 9.37
C GLY A 519 8.91 25.44 9.61
N PHE A 520 9.32 24.16 9.70
CA PHE A 520 10.73 23.79 9.82
C PHE A 520 11.57 24.27 8.61
N VAL A 521 11.08 24.06 7.39
CA VAL A 521 11.78 24.50 6.16
C VAL A 521 11.94 26.02 6.16
N THR A 522 10.88 26.75 6.50
CA THR A 522 10.89 28.22 6.59
C THR A 522 11.85 28.70 7.68
N TRP A 523 11.84 28.04 8.85
CA TRP A 523 12.76 28.32 9.95
C TRP A 523 14.22 28.18 9.53
N HIS A 524 14.55 27.09 8.82
CA HIS A 524 15.91 26.84 8.36
C HIS A 524 16.35 27.86 7.30
N ILE A 525 15.55 28.07 6.24
CA ILE A 525 15.86 29.02 5.17
C ILE A 525 15.95 30.45 5.73
N GLY A 526 15.02 30.86 6.59
CA GLY A 526 15.03 32.17 7.23
C GLY A 526 16.29 32.40 8.05
N THR A 527 16.76 31.39 8.79
CA THR A 527 18.01 31.47 9.54
C THR A 527 19.23 31.62 8.62
N GLU A 528 19.29 30.86 7.51
CA GLU A 528 20.37 31.02 6.51
C GLU A 528 20.38 32.44 5.93
N ILE A 529 19.20 33.00 5.59
CA ILE A 529 19.06 34.37 5.08
C ILE A 529 19.54 35.40 6.11
N ILE A 530 19.13 35.27 7.38
CA ILE A 530 19.57 36.18 8.45
C ILE A 530 21.09 36.17 8.61
N LEU A 531 21.70 34.98 8.59
CA LEU A 531 23.16 34.83 8.71
C LEU A 531 23.90 35.35 7.49
N GLU A 532 23.35 35.18 6.28
CA GLU A 532 23.90 35.78 5.04
C GLU A 532 23.82 37.31 5.06
N ILE A 533 22.66 37.88 5.42
CA ILE A 533 22.50 39.34 5.55
C ILE A 533 23.49 39.89 6.58
N HIS A 534 23.65 39.21 7.72
CA HIS A 534 24.61 39.60 8.74
C HIS A 534 26.05 39.53 8.22
N ALA A 535 26.43 38.44 7.54
CA ALA A 535 27.77 38.30 6.95
C ALA A 535 28.06 39.40 5.92
N TYR A 536 27.12 39.68 5.03
CA TYR A 536 27.23 40.75 4.04
C TYR A 536 27.39 42.12 4.70
N ARG A 537 26.58 42.44 5.72
CA ARG A 537 26.67 43.70 6.46
C ARG A 537 28.01 43.86 7.17
N LEU A 538 28.54 42.78 7.77
CA LEU A 538 29.84 42.80 8.44
C LEU A 538 30.97 43.03 7.43
N SER A 539 30.96 42.33 6.29
CA SER A 539 31.94 42.53 5.21
C SER A 539 31.93 43.96 4.69
N ARG A 540 30.74 44.53 4.44
CA ARG A 540 30.62 45.93 3.99
C ARG A 540 31.10 46.93 5.04
N LYS A 541 30.85 46.66 6.33
CA LYS A 541 31.34 47.51 7.43
C LYS A 541 32.86 47.50 7.50
N VAL A 542 33.50 46.34 7.29
CA VAL A 542 34.96 46.20 7.23
C VAL A 542 35.53 46.96 6.03
N GLU A 543 34.92 46.84 4.84
CA GLU A 543 35.36 47.53 3.62
C GLU A 543 35.32 49.06 3.76
N ILE A 544 34.26 49.60 4.37
CA ILE A 544 34.14 51.05 4.64
C ILE A 544 35.22 51.50 5.64
N LEU A 545 35.46 50.72 6.70
CA LEU A 545 36.41 51.08 7.77
C LEU A 545 37.88 51.00 7.33
N ASP A 546 38.21 50.16 6.35
CA ASP A 546 39.54 50.08 5.74
C ASP A 546 39.85 51.31 4.87
N ASN A 547 38.80 51.90 4.28
CA ASN A 547 38.90 53.09 3.44
C ASN A 547 39.11 54.39 4.28
N ASP A 548 38.56 54.43 5.49
CA ASP A 548 38.69 55.55 6.44
C ASP A 548 39.85 55.32 7.44
N ARG A 549 41.09 55.49 6.99
CA ARG A 549 42.28 55.37 7.87
C ARG A 549 42.26 56.43 8.98
N ILE A 550 41.96 56.01 10.23
CA ILE A 550 42.61 56.36 11.53
C ILE A 550 41.75 55.75 12.69
N GLN A 551 42.38 55.00 13.61
CA GLN A 551 41.78 54.21 14.73
C GLN A 551 41.07 52.86 14.39
N ILE A 552 41.72 52.03 13.57
CA ILE A 552 41.11 50.85 12.93
C ILE A 552 41.13 49.54 13.76
N PHE A 553 42.22 49.20 14.46
CA PHE A 553 42.34 47.85 15.04
C PHE A 553 41.36 47.55 16.19
N GLN A 554 41.08 48.55 17.03
CA GLN A 554 40.23 48.37 18.20
C GLN A 554 38.73 48.37 17.83
N SER A 555 38.34 49.16 16.83
CA SER A 555 36.98 49.17 16.28
C SER A 555 36.67 47.92 15.43
N LEU A 556 37.66 47.40 14.70
CA LEU A 556 37.54 46.15 13.93
C LEU A 556 37.34 44.93 14.85
N THR A 557 38.16 44.82 15.89
CA THR A 557 38.08 43.72 16.87
C THR A 557 36.78 43.72 17.67
N VAL A 558 36.24 44.90 18.01
CA VAL A 558 34.92 45.03 18.65
C VAL A 558 33.79 44.62 17.70
N ALA A 559 33.81 45.09 16.44
CA ALA A 559 32.79 44.70 15.45
C ALA A 559 32.81 43.20 15.13
N GLU A 560 33.98 42.58 15.07
CA GLU A 560 34.13 41.12 14.92
C GLU A 560 33.62 40.36 16.15
N ALA A 561 33.91 40.85 17.37
CA ALA A 561 33.44 40.25 18.60
C ALA A 561 31.91 40.31 18.71
N GLU A 562 31.29 41.45 18.40
CA GLU A 562 29.83 41.60 18.34
C GLU A 562 29.21 40.67 17.29
N GLY A 563 29.83 40.56 16.10
CA GLY A 563 29.39 39.63 15.07
C GLY A 563 29.48 38.16 15.51
N HIS A 564 30.51 37.79 16.26
CA HIS A 564 30.64 36.45 16.83
C HIS A 564 29.58 36.16 17.91
N VAL A 565 29.26 37.14 18.75
CA VAL A 565 28.18 37.02 19.75
C VAL A 565 26.83 36.84 19.05
N PHE A 566 26.52 37.68 18.05
CA PHE A 566 25.29 37.57 17.25
C PHE A 566 25.14 36.18 16.63
N LYS A 567 26.17 35.68 15.94
CA LYS A 567 26.16 34.35 15.33
C LYS A 567 25.88 33.25 16.37
N LYS A 568 26.54 33.29 17.53
CA LYS A 568 26.32 32.30 18.61
C LYS A 568 24.88 32.34 19.12
N VAL A 569 24.31 33.53 19.34
CA VAL A 569 22.90 33.68 19.77
C VAL A 569 21.95 33.10 18.73
N VAL A 570 22.14 33.44 17.44
CA VAL A 570 21.32 32.91 16.35
C VAL A 570 21.42 31.38 16.27
N LEU A 571 22.61 30.80 16.43
CA LEU A 571 22.78 29.34 16.43
C LEU A 571 22.03 28.68 17.59
N THR A 572 22.13 29.24 18.81
CA THR A 572 21.41 28.70 19.96
C THR A 572 19.90 28.74 19.73
N ILE A 573 19.37 29.86 19.26
CA ILE A 573 17.95 30.00 18.92
C ILE A 573 17.56 28.98 17.85
N TYR A 574 18.37 28.85 16.79
CA TYR A 574 18.15 27.91 15.71
C TYR A 574 18.07 26.46 16.19
N ILE A 575 19.01 26.05 17.05
CA ILE A 575 19.04 24.70 17.63
C ILE A 575 17.79 24.46 18.49
N CYS A 576 17.43 25.42 19.35
CA CYS A 576 16.20 25.31 20.16
C CYS A 576 14.96 25.11 19.27
N GLY A 577 14.80 25.94 18.24
CA GLY A 577 13.68 25.80 17.29
C GLY A 577 13.68 24.46 16.56
N ASN A 578 14.85 23.99 16.10
CA ASN A 578 14.99 22.70 15.42
C ASN A 578 14.62 21.53 16.35
N VAL A 579 15.07 21.56 17.61
CA VAL A 579 14.70 20.57 18.63
C VAL A 579 13.19 20.62 18.92
N THR A 580 12.57 21.80 18.97
CA THR A 580 11.10 21.91 19.11
C THR A 580 10.36 21.22 17.96
N PHE A 581 10.73 21.50 16.70
CA PHE A 581 10.15 20.80 15.55
C PHE A 581 10.36 19.29 15.63
N LEU A 582 11.55 18.85 16.06
CA LEU A 582 11.87 17.43 16.20
C LEU A 582 10.99 16.76 17.27
N ILE A 583 10.84 17.39 18.43
CA ILE A 583 9.99 16.88 19.50
C ILE A 583 8.53 16.77 19.04
N ILE A 584 8.01 17.74 18.28
CA ILE A 584 6.66 17.68 17.73
C ILE A 584 6.49 16.42 16.86
N PHE A 585 7.42 16.15 15.94
CA PHE A 585 7.35 14.95 15.09
C PHE A 585 7.54 13.65 15.88
N LEU A 586 8.52 13.58 16.78
CA LEU A 586 8.76 12.38 17.59
C LEU A 586 7.59 12.07 18.54
N SER A 587 6.97 13.10 19.12
CA SER A 587 5.76 12.96 19.93
C SER A 587 4.59 12.46 19.09
N ALA A 588 4.39 13.03 17.89
CA ALA A 588 3.33 12.58 16.98
C ALA A 588 3.51 11.12 16.52
N ILE A 589 4.76 10.68 16.30
CA ILE A 589 5.09 9.28 15.97
C ILE A 589 4.80 8.33 17.15
N ASN A 590 4.92 8.80 18.40
CA ASN A 590 4.78 7.94 19.58
C ASN A 590 3.33 7.81 20.07
N HIS A 591 2.50 8.84 19.89
CA HIS A 591 1.12 8.87 20.39
C HIS A 591 0.11 8.08 19.56
N ARG A 592 0.50 7.60 18.38
CA ARG A 592 -0.25 6.71 17.49
C ARG A 592 0.69 5.60 17.06
#